data_AF-A0A7X9BJN8-F1
#
_entry.id   AF-A0A7X9BJN8-F1
#
_cell.length_a   1.000
_cell.length_b   1.000
_cell.length_c   1.000
_cell.angle_alpha   90.00
_cell.angle_beta   90.00
_cell.angle_gamma   90.00
#
_symmetry.space_group_name_H-M   'P 1'
#
loop_
_entity.id
_entity.type
_entity.pdbx_description
1 polymer ?
#
loop_
_entity_poly.entity_id
_entity_poly.type
_entity_poly.pdbx_seq_one_letter_code
_entity_poly.pdbx_strand_id
1 'polypeptide(L)' 'MESWFATLKKEKLYKLDTAHMTVEEVKKEVWRYTFAYYNTVRVTTVTEDGFPPSVYQGKASDPKAVA' A
#
# COMPACT_ATOMS: atom_id res chain seq x y z
N MET A 1 7.41 11.63 -6.63
CA MET A 1 6.61 10.63 -5.90
C MET A 1 6.18 9.57 -6.90
N GLU A 2 6.54 8.30 -6.69
CA GLU A 2 6.05 7.22 -7.56
C GLU A 2 4.54 7.00 -7.32
N SER A 3 3.79 6.70 -8.38
CA SER A 3 2.35 6.41 -8.26
C SER A 3 2.13 5.08 -7.54
N TRP A 4 1.10 5.02 -6.69
CA TRP A 4 0.67 3.80 -6.03
C TRP A 4 0.50 2.61 -6.99
N PHE A 5 -0.09 2.85 -8.17
CA PHE A 5 -0.30 1.81 -9.17
C PHE A 5 1.01 1.29 -9.77
N ALA A 6 2.01 2.16 -9.94
CA ALA A 6 3.32 1.73 -10.44
C ALA A 6 4.01 0.81 -9.42
N THR A 7 3.91 1.17 -8.13
CA THR A 7 4.44 0.37 -7.02
C THR A 7 3.70 -0.97 -6.89
N LEU A 8 2.37 -0.99 -6.89
CA LEU A 8 1.57 -2.23 -6.87
C LEU A 8 1.97 -3.19 -7.99
N LYS A 9 2.14 -2.66 -9.21
CA LYS A 9 2.53 -3.48 -10.36
C LYS A 9 3.90 -4.11 -10.15
N LYS A 10 4.91 -3.32 -9.78
CA LYS A 10 6.29 -3.78 -9.56
C LYS A 10 6.42 -4.76 -8.39
N GLU A 11 5.80 -4.43 -7.25
CA GLU A 11 5.97 -5.22 -6.02
C GLU A 11 5.15 -6.52 -6.05
N LYS A 12 3.98 -6.50 -6.71
CA LYS A 12 3.03 -7.62 -6.71
C LYS A 12 2.62 -8.12 -8.09
N LEU A 13 1.96 -7.32 -8.93
CA LEU A 13 1.27 -7.84 -10.12
C LEU A 13 2.22 -8.43 -11.18
N TYR A 14 3.40 -7.83 -11.40
CA TYR A 14 4.38 -8.34 -12.36
C TYR A 14 5.05 -9.65 -11.93
N LYS A 15 4.91 -10.03 -10.66
CA LYS A 15 5.42 -11.31 -10.14
C LYS A 15 4.37 -12.43 -10.23
N LEU A 16 3.14 -12.09 -10.60
CA LEU A 16 2.05 -13.05 -10.77
C LEU A 16 1.80 -13.28 -12.26
N ASP A 17 1.41 -14.50 -12.61
CA ASP A 17 0.95 -14.81 -13.95
C ASP A 17 -0.54 -14.44 -14.11
N THR A 18 -0.81 -13.13 -14.16
CA THR A 18 -2.19 -12.61 -14.21
C THR A 18 -2.93 -12.98 -15.50
N ALA A 19 -2.24 -13.47 -16.53
CA ALA A 19 -2.86 -13.89 -17.78
C ALA A 19 -3.70 -15.16 -17.62
N HIS A 20 -3.36 -16.00 -16.64
CA HIS A 20 -4.06 -17.24 -16.32
C HIS A 20 -4.98 -17.11 -15.09
N MET A 21 -5.20 -15.89 -14.60
CA MET A 21 -6.05 -15.60 -13.45
C MET A 21 -7.38 -14.99 -13.88
N THR A 22 -8.43 -15.27 -13.12
CA THR A 22 -9.72 -14.57 -13.24
C THR A 22 -9.62 -13.14 -12.69
N VAL A 23 -10.54 -12.27 -13.10
CA VAL A 23 -10.62 -10.90 -12.62
C VAL A 23 -10.84 -10.86 -11.10
N GLU A 24 -11.61 -11.80 -10.57
CA GLU A 24 -11.92 -11.96 -9.15
C GLU A 24 -10.66 -12.30 -8.34
N GLU A 25 -9.81 -13.21 -8.85
CA GLU A 25 -8.55 -13.56 -8.21
C GLU A 25 -7.56 -12.38 -8.22
N VAL A 26 -7.46 -11.68 -9.35
CA VAL A 26 -6.62 -10.48 -9.45
C VAL A 26 -7.12 -9.40 -8.49
N LYS A 27 -8.43 -9.16 -8.41
CA LYS A 27 -9.02 -8.25 -7.42
C LYS A 27 -8.64 -8.66 -6.00
N LYS A 28 -8.75 -9.92 -5.64
CA LYS A 28 -8.38 -10.42 -4.30
C LYS A 28 -6.91 -10.13 -3.98
N GLU A 29 -6.01 -10.32 -4.92
CA GLU A 29 -4.59 -10.00 -4.74
C GLU A 29 -4.33 -8.50 -4.59
N VAL A 30 -5.04 -7.65 -5.35
CA VAL A 30 -4.98 -6.19 -5.19
C VAL A 30 -5.49 -5.79 -3.79
N TRP A 31 -6.64 -6.31 -3.35
CA TRP A 31 -7.18 -6.06 -2.02
C TRP A 31 -6.22 -6.49 -0.92
N ARG A 32 -5.65 -7.69 -1.02
CA ARG A 32 -4.67 -8.18 -0.05
C ARG A 32 -3.43 -7.29 -0.01
N TYR A 33 -2.92 -6.88 -1.18
CA TYR A 33 -1.79 -5.96 -1.24
C TYR A 33 -2.11 -4.62 -0.57
N THR A 34 -3.26 -4.01 -0.87
CA THR A 34 -3.63 -2.70 -0.32
C THR A 34 -3.83 -2.75 1.20
N PHE A 35 -4.72 -3.61 1.66
CA PHE A 35 -5.19 -3.58 3.05
C PHE A 35 -4.30 -4.34 4.01
N ALA A 36 -3.69 -5.45 3.59
CA ALA A 36 -2.90 -6.28 4.49
C ALA A 36 -1.40 -5.93 4.47
N TYR A 37 -0.91 -5.24 3.43
CA TYR A 37 0.51 -4.92 3.30
C TYR A 37 0.78 -3.42 3.14
N TYR A 38 0.26 -2.79 2.08
CA TYR A 38 0.60 -1.41 1.71
C TYR A 38 0.23 -0.43 2.83
N ASN A 39 -0.97 -0.56 3.39
CA ASN A 39 -1.44 0.35 4.42
C ASN A 39 -0.85 0.05 5.81
N THR A 40 -0.53 -1.21 6.12
CA THR A 40 -0.27 -1.68 7.49
C THR A 40 1.18 -2.00 7.79
N VAL A 41 1.95 -2.49 6.81
CA VAL A 41 3.29 -3.04 7.04
C VAL A 41 4.34 -2.33 6.19
N ARG A 42 3.98 -1.84 5.01
CA ARG A 42 4.94 -1.30 4.05
C ARG A 42 5.71 -0.11 4.63
N VAL A 43 7.02 -0.27 4.70
CA VAL A 43 7.96 0.80 5.03
C VAL A 43 8.14 1.68 3.80
N THR A 44 7.99 2.99 3.94
CA THR A 44 8.06 3.94 2.82
C THR A 44 8.98 5.10 3.12
N THR A 45 9.94 5.39 2.25
CA THR A 45 10.87 6.54 2.40
C THR A 45 10.19 7.90 2.21
N VAL A 46 8.88 7.90 1.93
CA VAL A 46 8.09 9.11 1.66
C VAL A 46 7.55 9.72 2.95
N THR A 47 7.33 8.94 4.00
CA THR A 47 6.98 9.43 5.33
C THR A 47 8.27 9.65 6.12
N GLU A 48 8.34 10.73 6.90
CA GLU A 48 9.55 11.21 7.58
C GLU A 48 10.24 10.14 8.45
N ASP A 49 9.45 9.19 8.96
CA ASP A 49 9.89 8.08 9.81
C ASP A 49 9.85 6.70 9.12
N GLY A 50 9.55 6.61 7.82
CA GLY A 50 9.40 5.32 7.17
C GLY A 50 8.07 4.61 7.40
N PHE A 51 7.19 5.16 8.23
CA PHE A 51 5.99 4.47 8.70
C PHE A 51 4.97 4.15 7.60
N PRO A 52 4.22 3.04 7.75
CA PRO A 52 3.09 2.73 6.88
C PRO A 52 2.06 3.86 6.84
N PRO A 53 1.33 4.02 5.71
CA PRO A 53 0.33 5.07 5.55
C PRO A 53 -0.71 5.12 6.68
N SER A 54 -1.15 3.98 7.24
CA SER A 54 -2.14 3.97 8.33
C SER A 54 -1.61 4.62 9.61
N VAL A 55 -0.34 4.39 9.93
CA VAL A 55 0.33 4.96 11.10
C VAL A 55 0.53 6.46 10.90
N TYR A 56 0.97 6.87 9.71
CA TYR A 56 1.12 8.28 9.38
C TYR A 56 -0.22 9.03 9.44
N GLN A 57 -1.29 8.45 8.88
CA GLN A 57 -2.64 9.02 8.95
C GLN A 57 -3.14 9.13 10.40
N GLY A 58 -2.95 8.09 11.22
CA GLY A 58 -3.30 8.12 12.64
C GLY A 58 -2.60 9.26 13.39
N LYS A 59 -1.29 9.44 13.15
CA LYS A 59 -0.50 10.56 13.72
C LYS A 59 -0.97 11.93 13.22
N ALA A 60 -1.29 12.07 11.93
CA ALA A 60 -1.74 13.34 11.36
C ALA A 60 -3.15 13.73 11.82
N SER A 61 -4.00 12.75 12.13
CA SER A 61 -5.35 12.98 12.69
C SER A 61 -5.38 13.22 14.20
N ASP A 62 -4.23 13.12 14.88
CA ASP A 62 -4.13 13.29 16.32
C ASP A 62 -4.27 14.79 16.68
N PRO A 63 -5.28 15.21 17.45
CA PRO A 63 -5.54 16.63 17.73
C PRO A 63 -4.40 17.34 18.48
N LYS A 64 -3.44 16.60 19.04
CA LYS A 64 -2.21 17.15 19.63
C LYS A 64 -1.15 17.60 18.62
N ALA A 65 -1.25 17.19 17.35
CA ALA A 65 -0.29 17.55 16.30
C ALA A 65 -0.57 18.94 15.68
N VAL A 66 -1.69 19.58 16.05
CA VAL A 66 -2.12 20.90 15.53
C VAL A 66 -1.96 22.02 16.58
N ALA A 67 -1.26 21.75 17.69
CA ALA A 67 -0.99 22.71 18.77
C ALA A 67 0.43 23.28 18.68
#